data_AF-A0A928TZK0-F1
#
_entry.id   AF-A0A928TZK0-F1
#
_cell.length_a   1.000
_cell.length_b   1.000
_cell.length_c   1.000
_cell.angle_alpha   90.00
_cell.angle_beta   90.00
_cell.angle_gamma   90.00
#
_symmetry.space_group_name_H-M   'P 1'
#
loop_
_entity.id
_entity.type
_entity.pdbx_description
1 polymer ?
#
loop_
_entity_poly.entity_id
_entity_poly.type
_entity_poly.pdbx_seq_one_letter_code
_entity_poly.pdbx_strand_id
1 'polypeptide(L)'
;MAWPDVWVTMLTLLNLVIVNALQRKRADEQRRAYELELERSNDELQEFAFVASHDLQEPLREPLREILTFGERLHSRYGERLERLDERGLDYLQRLERSAMRMQLLLDGLLLYSRVQTQDRPFEPVNLTAVRHAVLSDLEAQIERVNGRVTPFAAKLCCAIMAT
;
A
#
# COMPACT_ATOMS: atom_id res chain seq x y z
N MET A 1 24.08 -46.60 53.22
CA MET A 1 24.14 -47.15 51.86
C MET A 1 24.20 -45.97 50.90
N ALA A 2 25.40 -45.43 50.66
CA ALA A 2 25.61 -44.31 49.75
C ALA A 2 25.81 -44.88 48.34
N TRP A 3 25.03 -44.40 47.37
CA TRP A 3 25.23 -44.77 45.98
C TRP A 3 26.53 -44.13 45.47
N PRO A 4 27.28 -44.78 44.56
CA PRO A 4 28.48 -44.17 44.00
C PRO A 4 28.13 -42.86 43.27
N ASP A 5 28.89 -41.78 43.49
CA ASP A 5 28.67 -40.44 42.91
C ASP A 5 28.47 -40.45 41.39
N VAL A 6 29.02 -41.45 40.70
CA VAL A 6 28.85 -41.68 39.26
C VAL A 6 27.40 -41.97 38.86
N TRP A 7 26.62 -42.66 39.69
CA TRP A 7 25.21 -42.95 39.40
C TRP A 7 24.31 -41.74 39.62
N VAL A 8 24.63 -40.92 40.63
CA VAL A 8 23.90 -39.67 40.90
C VAL A 8 24.16 -38.65 39.79
N THR A 9 25.42 -38.53 39.34
CA THR A 9 25.78 -37.69 38.18
C THR A 9 25.15 -38.20 36.89
N MET A 10 25.11 -39.52 36.66
CA MET A 10 24.45 -40.07 35.48
C MET A 10 22.93 -39.85 35.47
N LEU A 11 22.25 -40.01 36.61
CA LEU A 11 20.81 -39.72 36.74
C LEU A 11 20.49 -38.23 36.56
N THR A 12 21.32 -37.34 37.10
CA THR A 12 21.13 -35.89 36.92
C THR A 12 21.37 -35.45 35.49
N LEU A 13 22.38 -36.00 34.81
CA LEU A 13 22.60 -35.76 33.37
C LEU A 13 21.46 -36.32 32.52
N LEU A 14 20.95 -37.52 32.82
CA LEU A 14 19.81 -38.09 32.13
C LEU A 14 18.55 -37.23 32.31
N ASN A 15 18.26 -36.79 33.53
CA ASN A 15 17.14 -35.90 33.81
C ASN A 15 17.27 -34.57 33.06
N LEU A 16 18.47 -33.96 33.07
CA LEU A 16 18.75 -32.72 32.34
C LEU A 16 18.49 -32.87 30.84
N VAL A 17 18.95 -33.96 30.22
CA VAL A 17 18.74 -34.24 28.79
C VAL A 17 17.26 -34.43 28.49
N ILE A 18 16.52 -35.18 29.31
CA ILE A 18 15.08 -35.42 29.14
C ILE A 18 14.30 -34.10 29.25
N VAL A 19 14.57 -33.29 30.26
CA VAL A 19 13.91 -31.99 30.45
C VAL A 19 14.18 -31.06 29.28
N ASN A 20 15.43 -30.97 28.81
CA ASN A 20 15.81 -30.12 27.68
C ASN A 20 15.13 -30.59 26.39
N ALA A 21 15.10 -31.90 26.11
CA ALA A 21 14.42 -32.46 24.96
C ALA A 21 12.91 -32.17 24.97
N LEU A 22 12.26 -32.30 26.13
CA LEU A 22 10.85 -31.96 26.30
C LEU A 22 10.58 -30.47 26.12
N GLN A 23 11.45 -29.60 26.64
CA GLN A 23 11.34 -28.15 26.46
C GLN A 23 11.46 -27.74 24.99
N ARG A 24 12.43 -28.32 24.27
CA ARG A 24 12.59 -28.07 22.83
C ARG A 24 11.34 -28.47 22.05
N LYS A 25 10.83 -29.68 22.30
CA LYS A 25 9.63 -30.17 21.61
C LYS A 25 8.42 -29.26 21.85
N ARG A 26 8.21 -28.80 23.09
CA ARG A 26 7.14 -27.84 23.42
C ARG A 26 7.33 -26.50 22.74
N ALA A 27 8.56 -25.98 22.71
CA ALA A 27 8.86 -24.73 22.02
C ALA A 27 8.61 -24.85 20.51
N ASP A 28 8.95 -25.98 19.90
CA ASP A 28 8.69 -26.25 18.48
C ASP A 28 7.19 -26.37 18.19
N GLU A 29 6.43 -27.06 19.05
CA GLU A 29 4.97 -27.16 18.93
C GLU A 29 4.30 -25.79 19.08
N GLN A 30 4.75 -24.97 20.04
CA GLN A 30 4.26 -23.59 20.20
C GLN A 30 4.59 -22.72 18.99
N ARG A 31 5.83 -22.80 18.47
CA ARG A 31 6.22 -22.07 17.25
C ARG A 31 5.33 -22.42 16.08
N ARG A 32 5.09 -23.71 15.83
CA ARG A 32 4.22 -24.16 14.75
C ARG A 32 2.77 -23.70 14.92
N ALA A 33 2.27 -23.70 16.15
CA ALA A 33 0.93 -23.19 16.43
C ALA A 33 0.83 -21.68 16.12
N TYR A 34 1.83 -20.89 16.52
CA TYR A 34 1.91 -19.46 16.20
C TYR A 34 2.08 -19.20 14.71
N GLU A 35 2.90 -19.99 14.00
CA GLU A 35 3.07 -19.88 12.55
C GLU A 35 1.73 -20.11 11.83
N LEU A 36 0.99 -21.15 12.21
CA LEU A 36 -0.33 -21.45 11.65
C LEU A 36 -1.36 -20.35 11.98
N GLU A 37 -1.34 -19.82 13.20
CA GLU A 37 -2.24 -18.72 13.60
C GLU A 37 -1.91 -17.43 12.85
N LEU A 38 -0.62 -17.14 12.65
CA LEU A 38 -0.17 -16.00 11.87
C LEU A 38 -0.56 -16.13 10.40
N GLU A 39 -0.39 -17.32 9.81
CA GLU A 39 -0.81 -17.61 8.44
C GLU A 39 -2.32 -17.40 8.26
N ARG A 40 -3.14 -17.95 9.17
CA ARG A 40 -4.59 -17.75 9.16
C ARG A 40 -4.98 -16.29 9.34
N SER A 41 -4.35 -15.58 10.28
CA SER A 41 -4.62 -14.15 10.49
C SER A 41 -4.24 -13.32 9.27
N ASN A 42 -3.15 -13.69 8.58
CA ASN A 42 -2.73 -13.01 7.36
C ASN A 42 -3.73 -13.26 6.22
N ASP A 43 -4.21 -14.50 6.06
CA ASP A 43 -5.26 -14.84 5.09
C ASP A 43 -6.57 -14.08 5.37
N GLU A 44 -7.00 -14.02 6.64
CA GLU A 44 -8.19 -13.25 7.05
C GLU A 44 -8.03 -11.74 6.80
N LEU A 45 -6.84 -11.19 7.05
CA LEU A 45 -6.54 -9.79 6.74
C LEU A 45 -6.56 -9.51 5.23
N GLN A 46 -6.06 -10.44 4.43
CA GLN A 46 -6.11 -10.35 2.97
C GLN A 46 -7.55 -10.42 2.45
N GLU A 47 -8.36 -11.34 2.98
CA GLU A 47 -9.77 -11.46 2.62
C GLU A 47 -10.55 -10.20 3.01
N PHE A 48 -10.32 -9.68 4.22
CA PHE A 48 -10.93 -8.41 4.65
C PHE A 48 -10.53 -7.24 3.74
N ALA A 49 -9.24 -7.11 3.42
CA ALA A 49 -8.75 -6.08 2.52
C ALA A 49 -9.34 -6.22 1.11
N PHE A 50 -9.52 -7.45 0.63
CA PHE A 50 -10.12 -7.75 -0.66
C PHE A 50 -11.59 -7.34 -0.70
N VAL A 51 -12.41 -7.80 0.25
CA VAL A 51 -13.83 -7.47 0.34
C VAL A 51 -14.03 -5.96 0.51
N ALA A 52 -13.28 -5.33 1.42
CA ALA A 52 -13.35 -3.88 1.62
C ALA A 52 -12.96 -3.09 0.35
N SER A 53 -11.98 -3.57 -0.42
CA SER A 53 -11.61 -2.92 -1.68
C SER A 53 -12.72 -3.05 -2.73
N HIS A 54 -13.37 -4.21 -2.82
CA HIS A 54 -14.49 -4.45 -3.73
C HIS A 54 -15.71 -3.58 -3.39
N ASP A 55 -16.09 -3.53 -2.12
CA ASP A 55 -17.25 -2.78 -1.63
C ASP A 55 -17.10 -1.25 -1.74
N LEU A 56 -15.85 -0.75 -1.68
CA LEU A 56 -15.54 0.67 -1.92
C LEU A 56 -15.50 1.01 -3.42
N GLN A 57 -15.20 0.03 -4.27
CA GLN A 57 -14.95 0.28 -5.69
C GLN A 57 -16.18 0.31 -6.58
N GLU A 58 -17.12 -0.63 -6.39
CA GLU A 58 -18.37 -0.62 -7.17
C GLU A 58 -19.10 0.73 -7.13
N PRO A 59 -19.27 1.39 -5.97
CA PRO A 59 -19.97 2.69 -5.92
C PRO A 59 -19.13 3.88 -6.41
N LEU A 60 -17.80 3.84 -6.34
CA LEU A 60 -16.95 4.98 -6.73
C LEU A 60 -16.52 4.94 -8.19
N ARG A 61 -16.46 3.77 -8.81
CA ARG A 61 -16.00 3.62 -10.20
C ARG A 61 -17.01 4.11 -11.22
N GLU A 62 -18.31 3.90 -10.97
CA GLU A 62 -19.38 4.40 -11.83
C GLU A 62 -19.37 5.93 -12.00
N PRO A 63 -19.43 6.75 -10.93
CA PRO A 63 -19.43 8.20 -11.06
C PRO A 63 -18.14 8.75 -11.67
N LEU A 64 -16.99 8.13 -11.42
CA LEU A 64 -15.72 8.52 -12.04
C LEU A 64 -15.74 8.28 -13.56
N ARG A 65 -16.26 7.12 -13.99
CA ARG A 65 -16.41 6.80 -15.41
C ARG A 65 -17.38 7.76 -16.10
N GLU A 66 -18.47 8.11 -15.43
CA GLU A 66 -19.41 9.10 -15.95
C GLU A 66 -18.73 10.46 -16.15
N ILE A 67 -17.99 10.95 -15.15
CA ILE A 67 -17.24 12.21 -15.23
C ILE A 67 -16.31 12.22 -16.46
N LEU A 68 -15.53 11.16 -16.66
CA LEU A 68 -14.64 11.05 -17.82
C LEU A 68 -15.41 11.00 -19.15
N THR A 69 -16.49 10.21 -19.20
CA THR A 69 -17.33 10.08 -20.40
C THR A 69 -18.00 11.41 -20.77
N PHE A 70 -18.43 12.20 -19.79
CA PHE A 70 -18.99 13.53 -20.01
C PHE A 70 -17.93 14.52 -20.47
N GLY A 71 -16.71 14.47 -19.90
CA GLY A 71 -15.55 15.26 -20.35
C GLY A 71 -15.19 14.98 -21.81
N GLU A 72 -15.04 13.71 -22.18
CA GLU A 72 -14.78 13.27 -23.55
C GLU A 72 -15.89 13.73 -24.52
N ARG A 73 -17.17 13.60 -24.11
CA ARG A 73 -18.31 14.07 -24.91
C ARG A 73 -18.31 15.59 -25.09
N LEU A 74 -17.91 16.35 -24.07
CA LEU A 74 -17.76 17.80 -24.16
C LEU A 74 -16.67 18.16 -25.17
N HIS A 75 -15.49 17.53 -25.06
CA HIS A 75 -14.41 17.71 -26.03
C HIS A 75 -14.82 17.34 -27.46
N SER A 76 -15.48 16.19 -27.65
CA SER A 76 -15.90 15.72 -28.97
C SER A 76 -16.98 16.59 -29.63
N ARG A 77 -17.98 17.07 -28.86
CA ARG A 77 -19.10 17.86 -29.41
C ARG A 77 -18.80 19.34 -29.53
N TYR A 78 -17.96 19.88 -28.65
CA TYR A 78 -17.75 21.31 -28.54
C TYR A 78 -16.30 21.73 -28.77
N GLY A 79 -15.36 20.83 -29.13
CA GLY A 79 -13.92 21.12 -29.27
C GLY A 79 -13.55 22.52 -29.76
N GLU A 80 -13.99 22.92 -30.97
CA GLU A 80 -13.70 24.26 -31.52
C GLU A 80 -14.42 25.42 -30.79
N ARG A 81 -15.52 25.16 -30.09
CA ARG A 81 -16.20 26.15 -29.22
C ARG A 81 -15.65 26.14 -27.79
N LEU A 82 -15.03 25.04 -27.37
CA LEU A 82 -14.36 24.87 -26.07
C LEU A 82 -13.09 25.71 -26.03
N GLU A 83 -12.39 25.84 -27.15
CA GLU A 83 -11.28 26.80 -27.32
C GLU A 83 -11.72 28.27 -27.20
N ARG A 84 -13.04 28.54 -27.21
CA ARG A 84 -13.62 29.87 -26.97
C ARG A 84 -14.09 30.07 -25.53
N LEU A 85 -13.95 29.07 -24.66
CA LEU A 85 -14.06 29.28 -23.22
C LEU A 85 -12.91 30.17 -22.75
N ASP A 86 -13.17 30.94 -21.69
CA ASP A 86 -12.11 31.61 -20.93
C ASP A 86 -11.05 30.55 -20.54
N GLU A 87 -9.76 30.93 -20.53
CA GLU A 87 -8.63 30.02 -20.24
C GLU A 87 -8.85 29.25 -18.93
N ARG A 88 -9.53 29.88 -17.96
CA ARG A 88 -9.91 29.26 -16.69
C ARG A 88 -10.92 28.12 -16.83
N GLY A 89 -11.86 28.22 -17.75
CA GLY A 89 -12.88 27.18 -17.98
C GLY A 89 -12.28 25.89 -18.55
N LEU A 90 -11.31 26.04 -19.46
CA LEU A 90 -10.57 24.91 -20.02
C LEU A 90 -9.67 24.25 -18.95
N ASP A 91 -8.99 25.06 -18.13
CA ASP A 91 -8.18 24.56 -17.00
C ASP A 91 -9.02 23.75 -16.00
N TYR A 92 -10.21 24.25 -15.61
CA TYR A 92 -11.08 23.50 -14.71
C TYR A 92 -11.52 22.15 -15.27
N LEU A 93 -11.84 22.08 -16.56
CA LEU A 93 -12.24 20.83 -17.21
C LEU A 93 -11.08 19.82 -17.21
N GLN A 94 -9.88 20.26 -17.59
CA GLN A 94 -8.67 19.43 -17.59
C GLN A 94 -8.27 18.97 -16.19
N ARG A 95 -8.49 19.80 -15.16
CA ARG A 95 -8.23 19.44 -13.75
C ARG A 95 -9.23 18.41 -13.24
N LEU A 96 -10.49 18.53 -13.64
CA LEU A 96 -11.55 17.60 -13.28
C LEU A 96 -11.31 16.21 -13.90
N GLU A 97 -10.95 16.14 -15.19
CA GLU A 97 -10.57 14.89 -15.85
C GLU A 97 -9.32 14.25 -15.23
N ARG A 98 -8.26 15.04 -14.96
CA ARG A 98 -7.04 14.54 -14.29
C ARG A 98 -7.32 14.01 -12.89
N SER A 99 -8.19 14.68 -12.13
CA SER A 99 -8.60 14.23 -10.79
C SER A 99 -9.36 12.90 -10.86
N ALA A 100 -10.28 12.75 -11.83
CA ALA A 100 -11.03 11.52 -12.02
C ALA A 100 -10.15 10.33 -12.43
N MET A 101 -9.24 10.52 -13.39
CA MET A 101 -8.27 9.48 -13.79
C MET A 101 -7.38 9.03 -12.63
N ARG A 102 -6.92 9.97 -11.80
CA ARG A 102 -6.09 9.63 -10.64
C ARG A 102 -6.85 8.88 -9.54
N MET A 103 -8.09 9.26 -9.26
CA MET A 103 -8.93 8.50 -8.32
C MET A 103 -9.11 7.06 -8.80
N GLN A 104 -9.30 6.86 -10.10
CA GLN A 104 -9.34 5.52 -10.69
C GLN A 104 -8.02 4.75 -10.49
N LEU A 105 -6.87 5.40 -10.73
CA LEU A 105 -5.55 4.81 -10.46
C LEU A 105 -5.32 4.44 -8.99
N LEU A 106 -5.78 5.27 -8.05
CA LEU A 106 -5.67 4.98 -6.61
C LEU A 106 -6.53 3.77 -6.21
N LEU A 107 -7.74 3.68 -6.76
CA LEU A 107 -8.61 2.52 -6.56
C LEU A 107 -7.97 1.24 -7.13
N ASP A 108 -7.40 1.32 -8.33
CA ASP A 108 -6.69 0.18 -8.95
C ASP A 108 -5.43 -0.21 -8.13
N GLY A 109 -4.73 0.78 -7.59
CA GLY A 109 -3.57 0.58 -6.71
C GLY A 109 -3.92 -0.10 -5.38
N LEU A 110 -5.08 0.23 -4.80
CA LEU A 110 -5.55 -0.41 -3.57
C LEU A 110 -5.84 -1.91 -3.77
N LEU A 111 -6.44 -2.28 -4.92
CA LEU A 111 -6.60 -3.69 -5.30
C LEU A 111 -5.28 -4.40 -5.53
N LEU A 112 -4.34 -3.71 -6.18
CA LEU A 112 -3.03 -4.29 -6.40
C LEU A 112 -2.37 -4.58 -5.05
N TYR A 113 -2.43 -3.62 -4.12
CA TYR A 113 -1.90 -3.74 -2.76
C TYR A 113 -2.54 -4.90 -1.97
N SER A 114 -3.87 -5.03 -2.00
CA SER A 114 -4.55 -6.16 -1.32
C SER A 114 -4.22 -7.53 -1.92
N ARG A 115 -3.74 -7.55 -3.17
CA ARG A 115 -3.33 -8.76 -3.90
C ARG A 115 -1.83 -8.98 -3.95
N VAL A 116 -1.01 -8.13 -3.30
CA VAL A 116 0.44 -8.35 -3.24
C VAL A 116 0.70 -9.57 -2.37
N GLN A 117 0.80 -10.72 -3.01
CA GLN A 117 1.86 -11.67 -2.68
C GLN A 117 3.12 -11.10 -3.31
N THR A 118 4.21 -11.00 -2.55
CA THR A 118 5.51 -10.42 -2.91
C THR A 118 5.97 -10.88 -4.30
N GLN A 119 5.53 -10.20 -5.36
CA GLN A 119 6.05 -10.34 -6.70
C GLN A 119 6.84 -9.09 -7.01
N ASP A 120 8.15 -9.26 -7.12
CA ASP A 120 9.12 -8.22 -7.41
C ASP A 120 8.81 -7.56 -8.75
N ARG A 121 8.08 -6.44 -8.74
CA ARG A 121 8.11 -5.52 -9.87
C ARG A 121 9.46 -4.81 -9.85
N PRO A 122 10.19 -4.76 -10.98
CA PRO A 122 11.45 -4.06 -11.03
C PRO A 122 11.24 -2.56 -10.78
N PHE A 123 12.12 -1.96 -9.99
CA PHE A 123 12.12 -0.51 -9.78
C PHE A 123 12.38 0.21 -11.11
N GLU A 124 11.64 1.28 -11.35
CA GLU A 124 11.75 2.10 -12.55
C GLU A 124 12.02 3.59 -12.19
N PRO A 125 12.73 4.33 -13.04
CA PRO A 125 12.99 5.75 -12.81
C PRO A 125 11.69 6.57 -12.90
N VAL A 126 11.40 7.35 -11.84
CA VAL A 126 10.19 8.19 -11.74
C VAL A 126 10.55 9.67 -11.68
N ASN A 127 9.81 10.50 -12.43
CA ASN A 127 9.97 11.95 -12.40
C ASN A 127 9.26 12.56 -11.18
N LEU A 128 10.02 12.80 -10.11
CA LEU A 128 9.52 13.41 -8.87
C LEU A 128 8.95 14.83 -9.05
N THR A 129 9.37 15.56 -10.08
CA THR A 129 8.82 16.90 -10.37
C THR A 129 7.40 16.81 -10.90
N ALA A 130 7.12 15.82 -11.75
CA ALA A 130 5.78 15.56 -12.24
C ALA A 130 4.85 15.10 -11.10
N VAL A 131 5.33 14.19 -10.24
CA VAL A 131 4.60 13.73 -9.05
C VAL A 131 4.28 14.90 -8.11
N ARG A 132 5.25 15.79 -7.86
CA ARG A 132 5.06 16.98 -7.03
C ARG A 132 3.94 17.87 -7.57
N HIS A 133 3.95 18.18 -8.87
CA HIS A 133 2.92 19.02 -9.46
C HIS A 133 1.53 18.38 -9.38
N ALA A 134 1.44 17.06 -9.60
CA ALA A 134 0.18 16.33 -9.45
C ALA A 134 -0.37 16.48 -8.01
N VAL A 135 0.45 16.16 -7.01
CA VAL A 135 0.03 16.24 -5.59
C VAL A 135 -0.36 17.66 -5.17
N LEU A 136 0.38 18.68 -5.63
CA LEU A 136 0.04 20.07 -5.35
C LEU A 136 -1.30 20.49 -5.98
N SER A 137 -1.57 20.05 -7.21
CA SER A 137 -2.85 20.31 -7.89
C SER A 137 -4.03 19.68 -7.14
N ASP A 138 -3.82 18.55 -6.48
CA ASP A 138 -4.86 17.85 -5.73
C ASP A 138 -5.19 18.53 -4.41
N LEU A 139 -4.13 18.98 -3.74
CA LEU A 139 -4.23 19.62 -2.44
C LEU A 139 -4.59 21.10 -2.56
N GLU A 140 -4.68 21.66 -3.76
CA GLU A 140 -4.91 23.10 -3.99
C GLU A 140 -6.10 23.63 -3.19
N ALA A 141 -7.27 23.00 -3.27
CA ALA A 141 -8.45 23.41 -2.51
C ALA A 141 -8.24 23.33 -0.98
N GLN A 142 -7.49 22.32 -0.53
CA GLN A 142 -7.19 22.15 0.89
C GLN A 142 -6.17 23.20 1.37
N ILE A 143 -5.17 23.51 0.54
CA ILE A 143 -4.14 24.52 0.77
C ILE A 143 -4.79 25.90 0.84
N GLU A 144 -5.68 26.23 -0.09
CA GLU A 144 -6.45 27.48 -0.08
C GLU A 144 -7.32 27.60 1.17
N ARG A 145 -8.06 26.54 1.51
CA ARG A 145 -8.94 26.52 2.69
C ARG A 145 -8.19 26.81 3.99
N VAL A 146 -6.96 26.35 4.12
CA VAL A 146 -6.14 26.56 5.33
C VAL A 146 -5.15 27.72 5.18
N ASN A 147 -5.16 28.44 4.06
CA ASN A 147 -4.14 29.43 3.67
C ASN A 147 -2.70 28.89 3.87
N GLY A 148 -2.50 27.62 3.53
CA GLY A 148 -1.23 26.92 3.69
C GLY A 148 -0.20 27.34 2.64
N ARG A 149 1.08 27.17 2.95
CA ARG A 149 2.17 27.34 1.98
C ARG A 149 3.00 26.07 1.92
N VAL A 150 3.05 25.42 0.76
CA VAL A 150 3.95 24.30 0.53
C VAL A 150 5.29 24.84 0.04
N THR A 151 6.34 24.61 0.82
CA THR A 151 7.70 24.97 0.42
C THR A 151 8.38 23.74 -0.18
N PRO A 152 9.02 23.85 -1.36
CA PRO A 152 9.77 22.74 -1.92
C PRO A 152 10.95 22.43 -0.99
N PHE A 153 11.00 21.19 -0.49
CA PHE A 153 12.19 20.70 0.17
C PHE A 153 13.30 20.61 -0.88
N ALA A 154 14.41 21.33 -0.68
CA ALA A 154 15.59 21.22 -1.54
C ALA A 154 16.22 19.84 -1.36
N ALA A 155 15.71 18.84 -2.08
CA ALA A 155 16.17 17.46 -1.99
C ALA A 155 17.50 17.29 -2.72
N LYS A 156 18.60 17.41 -1.98
CA LYS A 156 19.91 16.82 -2.34
C LYS A 156 19.98 15.31 -2.01
N LEU A 157 18.87 14.65 -1.66
CA LEU A 157 18.92 13.36 -0.95
C LEU A 157 18.55 12.08 -1.71
N CYS A 158 18.19 12.09 -3.00
CA CYS A 158 17.71 10.86 -3.66
C CYS A 158 18.68 10.13 -4.60
N CYS A 159 19.94 10.54 -4.75
CA CYS A 159 20.89 9.79 -5.59
C CYS A 159 21.56 8.60 -4.88
N ALA A 160 21.34 8.38 -3.58
CA ALA A 160 22.10 7.39 -2.81
C ALA A 160 21.54 5.96 -2.84
N ILE A 161 20.34 5.71 -3.37
CA ILE A 161 19.68 4.38 -3.29
C ILE A 161 19.83 3.56 -4.60
N MET A 162 20.40 4.12 -5.67
CA MET A 162 20.62 3.40 -6.94
C MET A 162 22.05 2.83 -7.10
N ALA A 163 22.81 2.71 -6.02
CA ALA A 163 24.18 2.19 -6.06
C ALA A 163 24.39 1.08 -5.02
N THR A 164 23.62 0.00 -5.08
CA THR A 164 24.06 -1.33 -4.61
C THR A 164 23.26 -2.42 -5.31
#